data_AF-A0A7J2WR59-F1
#
_entry.id   AF-A0A7J2WR59-F1
#
_cell.length_a   1.000
_cell.length_b   1.000
_cell.length_c   1.000
_cell.angle_alpha   90.00
_cell.angle_beta   90.00
_cell.angle_gamma   90.00
#
_symmetry.space_group_name_H-M   'P 1'
#
loop_
_entity.id
_entity.type
_entity.pdbx_description
1 polymer ?
#
loop_
_entity_poly.entity_id
_entity_poly.type
_entity_poly.pdbx_seq_one_letter_code
_entity_poly.pdbx_strand_id
1 'polypeptide(L)'
;MFRKKKEEPQTPVQPVQPPVQPEPRVSVAELINRYLDENKGEVSLAWFARQEKFPYIPPLVAVKEYIEAKGGSVADMEELRRTFMRILESKMASMGSAL
;
A
#
# COMPACT_ATOMS: atom_id res chain seq x y z
N MET A 1 -20.15 69.91 9.90
CA MET A 1 -20.57 68.69 10.61
C MET A 1 -20.80 67.60 9.57
N PHE A 2 -19.87 66.65 9.49
CA PHE A 2 -19.82 65.62 8.45
C PHE A 2 -20.75 64.45 8.83
N ARG A 3 -21.76 64.16 8.01
CA ARG A 3 -22.58 62.94 8.13
C ARG A 3 -21.98 61.82 7.28
N LYS A 4 -21.26 60.93 7.97
CA LYS A 4 -20.83 59.59 7.53
C LYS A 4 -22.06 58.68 7.44
N LYS A 5 -22.24 57.96 6.31
CA LYS A 5 -22.83 56.61 6.21
C LYS A 5 -22.96 56.17 4.76
N LYS A 6 -22.17 55.17 4.36
CA LYS A 6 -22.59 53.93 3.69
C LYS A 6 -21.35 53.08 3.47
N GLU A 7 -21.17 52.17 4.41
CA GLU A 7 -20.21 51.08 4.38
C GLU A 7 -20.87 49.96 3.57
N GLU A 8 -20.20 49.51 2.52
CA GLU A 8 -20.61 48.40 1.66
C GLU A 8 -20.34 47.05 2.35
N PRO A 9 -21.10 46.00 2.01
CA PRO A 9 -21.30 44.84 2.86
C PRO A 9 -20.07 43.93 2.98
N GLN A 10 -19.87 43.46 4.21
CA GLN A 10 -19.00 42.37 4.59
C GLN A 10 -19.40 41.09 3.84
N THR A 11 -18.60 40.65 2.88
CA THR A 11 -18.53 39.23 2.53
C THR A 11 -17.51 38.57 3.46
N PRO A 12 -17.91 37.67 4.38
CA PRO A 12 -16.95 36.80 5.02
C PRO A 12 -16.37 35.89 3.95
N VAL A 13 -15.08 36.05 3.67
CA VAL A 13 -14.26 35.05 2.99
C VAL A 13 -14.39 33.75 3.79
N GLN A 14 -15.27 32.86 3.33
CA GLN A 14 -15.25 31.47 3.79
C GLN A 14 -13.86 30.93 3.44
N PRO A 15 -13.08 30.40 4.40
CA PRO A 15 -11.93 29.61 4.03
C PRO A 15 -12.46 28.38 3.28
N VAL A 16 -12.23 28.36 1.97
CA VAL A 16 -12.44 27.18 1.13
C VAL A 16 -11.57 26.09 1.73
N GLN A 17 -12.18 25.21 2.55
CA GLN A 17 -11.48 24.03 3.04
C GLN A 17 -11.03 23.23 1.81
N PRO A 18 -9.73 22.91 1.68
CA PRO A 18 -9.29 22.03 0.60
C PRO A 18 -10.00 20.68 0.75
N PRO A 19 -10.30 20.00 -0.38
CA PRO A 19 -11.15 18.83 -0.40
C PRO A 19 -10.64 17.76 0.57
N VAL A 20 -11.58 17.17 1.32
CA VAL A 20 -11.41 15.97 2.13
C VAL A 20 -10.47 15.03 1.39
N GLN A 21 -9.26 14.86 1.93
CA GLN A 21 -8.30 13.89 1.40
C GLN A 21 -9.03 12.56 1.31
N PRO A 22 -9.13 11.90 0.14
CA PRO A 22 -9.64 10.55 0.10
C PRO A 22 -8.74 9.74 1.03
N GLU A 23 -9.35 9.02 1.97
CA GLU A 23 -8.65 8.09 2.87
C GLU A 23 -7.58 7.34 2.07
N PRO A 24 -6.37 7.17 2.61
CA PRO A 24 -5.27 6.57 1.86
C PRO A 24 -5.73 5.19 1.41
N ARG A 25 -6.07 5.05 0.13
CA ARG A 25 -6.32 3.76 -0.49
C ARG A 25 -5.04 2.98 -0.28
N VAL A 26 -5.07 2.01 0.63
CA VAL A 26 -3.88 1.27 1.01
C VAL A 26 -3.33 0.63 -0.25
N SER A 27 -2.09 0.97 -0.59
CA SER A 27 -1.45 0.49 -1.82
C SER A 27 -1.39 -1.05 -1.80
N VAL A 28 -1.55 -1.68 -2.97
CA VAL A 28 -1.36 -3.12 -3.13
C VAL A 28 0.01 -3.55 -2.60
N ALA A 29 1.06 -2.74 -2.80
CA ALA A 29 2.39 -3.01 -2.28
C ALA A 29 2.44 -3.01 -0.74
N GLU A 30 1.74 -2.08 -0.10
CA GLU A 30 1.62 -2.02 1.37
C GLU A 30 0.88 -3.25 1.91
N LEU A 31 -0.20 -3.66 1.25
CA LEU A 31 -0.98 -4.84 1.63
C LEU A 31 -0.18 -6.14 1.47
N ILE A 32 0.61 -6.26 0.39
CA ILE A 32 1.53 -7.38 0.20
C ILE A 32 2.60 -7.39 1.29
N ASN A 33 3.17 -6.24 1.62
CA ASN A 33 4.18 -6.12 2.66
C ASN A 33 3.63 -6.62 4.01
N ARG A 34 2.42 -6.16 4.38
CA ARG A 34 1.70 -6.64 5.57
C ARG A 34 1.42 -8.13 5.53
N TYR A 35 0.94 -8.65 4.40
CA TYR A 35 0.71 -10.08 4.23
C TYR A 35 1.97 -10.90 4.53
N LEU A 36 3.14 -10.47 4.03
CA LEU A 36 4.41 -11.15 4.27
C LEU A 36 4.94 -10.97 5.71
N ASP A 37 4.60 -9.87 6.38
CA ASP A 37 4.89 -9.68 7.81
C ASP A 37 4.01 -10.56 8.71
N GLU A 38 2.75 -10.78 8.35
CA GLU A 38 1.84 -11.71 9.01
C GLU A 38 2.22 -13.17 8.71
N ASN A 39 2.68 -13.45 7.49
CA ASN A 39 3.05 -14.77 7.00
C ASN A 39 4.57 -14.90 6.85
N LYS A 40 5.32 -14.73 7.93
CA LYS A 40 6.80 -14.80 7.93
C LYS A 40 7.35 -16.10 7.35
N GLY A 41 6.58 -17.19 7.46
CA GLY A 41 6.91 -18.49 6.87
C GLY A 41 7.12 -18.44 5.36
N GLU A 42 6.37 -17.60 4.63
CA GLU A 42 6.50 -17.47 3.17
C GLU A 42 7.86 -16.90 2.77
N VAL A 43 8.37 -15.93 3.53
CA VAL A 43 9.69 -15.34 3.26
C VAL A 43 10.79 -16.36 3.51
N SER A 44 10.71 -17.12 4.61
CA SER A 44 11.67 -18.19 4.91
C SER A 44 11.61 -19.33 3.89
N LEU A 45 10.40 -19.73 3.47
CA LEU A 45 10.20 -20.77 2.45
C LEU A 45 10.79 -20.35 1.10
N ALA A 46 10.53 -19.12 0.67
CA ALA A 46 11.10 -18.58 -0.57
C ALA A 46 12.63 -18.50 -0.49
N TRP A 47 13.18 -18.09 0.66
CA TRP A 47 14.62 -18.02 0.87
C TRP A 47 15.26 -19.41 0.82
N PHE A 48 14.66 -20.40 1.49
CA PHE A 48 15.13 -21.78 1.49
C PHE A 48 15.06 -22.42 0.10
N ALA A 49 13.93 -22.26 -0.60
CA ALA A 49 13.76 -22.74 -1.96
C ALA A 49 14.85 -22.17 -2.90
N ARG A 50 15.23 -20.90 -2.73
CA ARG A 50 16.33 -20.28 -3.48
C ARG A 50 17.68 -20.94 -3.19
N GLN A 51 17.97 -21.30 -1.94
CA GLN A 51 19.22 -22.00 -1.58
C GLN A 51 19.29 -23.40 -2.21
N GLU A 52 18.18 -24.15 -2.16
CA GLU A 52 18.08 -25.52 -2.69
C GLU A 52 17.89 -25.56 -4.21
N LYS A 53 17.89 -24.40 -4.89
CA LYS A 53 17.57 -24.25 -6.33
C LYS A 53 16.22 -24.86 -6.70
N PHE A 54 15.29 -24.88 -5.73
CA PHE A 54 13.94 -25.35 -5.91
C PHE A 54 13.04 -24.20 -6.40
N PRO A 55 12.11 -24.43 -7.33
CA PRO A 55 11.20 -23.39 -7.77
C PRO A 55 10.22 -22.99 -6.65
N TYR A 56 10.28 -21.73 -6.22
CA TYR A 56 9.26 -21.17 -5.33
C TYR A 56 8.02 -20.75 -6.14
N ILE A 57 6.84 -21.20 -5.71
CA ILE A 57 5.56 -20.86 -6.31
C ILE A 57 4.85 -19.88 -5.36
N PRO A 58 4.66 -18.61 -5.77
CA PRO A 58 4.00 -17.61 -4.91
C PRO A 58 2.51 -17.93 -4.73
N PRO A 59 1.93 -17.77 -3.53
CA PRO A 59 0.51 -18.01 -3.26
C PRO A 59 -0.36 -16.84 -3.73
N LEU A 60 -0.32 -16.52 -5.03
CA LEU A 60 -0.95 -15.30 -5.59
C LEU A 60 -2.45 -15.22 -5.35
N VAL A 61 -3.15 -16.35 -5.34
CA VAL A 61 -4.61 -16.39 -5.05
C VAL A 61 -4.88 -15.94 -3.63
N ALA A 62 -4.16 -16.51 -2.64
CA ALA A 62 -4.31 -16.13 -1.24
C ALA A 62 -3.94 -14.66 -1.00
N VAL A 63 -2.89 -14.16 -1.67
CA VAL A 63 -2.48 -12.75 -1.60
C VAL A 63 -3.57 -11.84 -2.20
N LYS A 64 -4.16 -12.22 -3.34
CA LYS A 64 -5.28 -11.49 -3.94
C LYS A 64 -6.49 -11.44 -3.00
N GLU A 65 -6.89 -12.58 -2.45
CA GLU A 65 -8.00 -12.67 -1.49
C GLU A 65 -7.74 -11.79 -0.25
N TYR A 66 -6.51 -11.80 0.26
CA TYR A 66 -6.10 -10.92 1.35
C TYR A 66 -6.22 -9.44 0.97
N ILE A 67 -5.73 -9.04 -0.20
CA ILE A 67 -5.80 -7.65 -0.69
C ILE A 67 -7.26 -7.20 -0.81
N GLU A 68 -8.11 -8.01 -1.42
CA GLU A 68 -9.54 -7.72 -1.60
C GLU A 68 -10.26 -7.63 -0.25
N ALA A 69 -9.96 -8.52 0.70
CA ALA A 69 -10.52 -8.48 2.04
C ALA A 69 -10.13 -7.22 2.84
N LYS A 70 -8.99 -6.60 2.50
CA LYS A 70 -8.51 -5.34 3.11
C LYS A 70 -8.96 -4.09 2.34
N GLY A 71 -9.84 -4.24 1.35
CA GLY A 71 -10.37 -3.12 0.55
C GLY A 71 -9.45 -2.68 -0.58
N GLY A 72 -8.41 -3.44 -0.90
CA GLY A 72 -7.63 -3.27 -2.11
C GLY A 72 -8.32 -3.91 -3.33
N SER A 73 -7.79 -3.64 -4.51
CA SER A 73 -8.26 -4.26 -5.75
C SER A 73 -7.08 -4.70 -6.59
N VAL A 74 -7.14 -5.91 -7.11
CA VAL A 74 -6.13 -6.48 -8.01
C VAL A 74 -6.77 -6.62 -9.38
N ALA A 75 -6.37 -5.76 -10.31
CA ALA A 75 -6.85 -5.81 -11.69
C ALA A 75 -6.07 -6.83 -12.54
N ASP A 76 -4.78 -7.00 -12.26
CA ASP A 76 -3.89 -7.85 -13.04
C ASP A 76 -3.06 -8.78 -12.15
N MET A 77 -3.14 -10.08 -12.43
CA MET A 77 -2.45 -11.11 -11.65
C MET A 77 -0.95 -11.17 -11.93
N GLU A 78 -0.51 -10.74 -13.12
CA GLU A 78 0.92 -10.72 -13.45
C GLU A 78 1.63 -9.55 -12.75
N GLU A 79 0.99 -8.38 -12.70
CA GLU A 79 1.42 -7.22 -11.92
C GLU A 79 1.45 -7.55 -10.42
N LEU A 80 0.43 -8.25 -9.92
CA LEU A 80 0.43 -8.75 -8.55
C LEU A 80 1.64 -9.64 -8.30
N ARG A 81 1.92 -10.59 -9.20
CA ARG A 81 3.07 -11.49 -9.10
C ARG A 81 4.39 -10.74 -9.09
N ARG A 82 4.58 -9.80 -10.02
CA ARG A 82 5.80 -8.98 -10.13
C ARG A 82 6.02 -8.17 -8.85
N THR A 83 4.96 -7.53 -8.35
CA THR A 83 5.01 -6.72 -7.13
C THR A 83 5.30 -7.59 -5.90
N PHE A 84 4.64 -8.74 -5.81
CA PHE A 84 4.85 -9.71 -4.73
C PHE A 84 6.29 -10.20 -4.70
N MET A 85 6.81 -10.68 -5.84
CA MET A 85 8.18 -11.15 -5.96
C MET A 85 9.19 -10.06 -5.58
N ARG A 86 8.99 -8.82 -6.06
CA ARG A 86 9.87 -7.70 -5.73
C ARG A 86 9.96 -7.43 -4.22
N ILE A 87 8.82 -7.43 -3.53
CA ILE A 87 8.77 -7.18 -2.07
C ILE A 87 9.36 -8.38 -1.32
N LEU A 88 9.04 -9.59 -1.75
CA LEU A 88 9.58 -10.82 -1.20
C LEU A 88 11.11 -10.87 -1.32
N GLU A 89 11.65 -10.57 -2.49
CA GLU A 89 13.10 -10.49 -2.72
C GLU A 89 13.76 -9.44 -1.83
N SER A 90 13.13 -8.27 -1.66
CA SER A 90 13.64 -7.26 -0.74
C SER A 90 13.68 -7.77 0.71
N LYS A 91 12.64 -8.47 1.18
CA LYS A 91 12.61 -9.05 2.54
C LYS A 91 13.63 -10.19 2.68
N MET A 92 13.77 -11.05 1.67
CA MET A 92 14.78 -12.12 1.65
C MET A 92 16.21 -11.56 1.70
N ALA A 93 16.49 -10.47 0.98
CA ALA A 93 17.79 -9.82 1.00
C ALA A 93 18.14 -9.28 2.41
N SER A 94 17.18 -8.65 3.09
CA SER A 94 17.35 -8.22 4.48
C SER A 94 17.59 -9.39 5.45
N MET A 95 17.01 -10.56 5.17
CA MET A 95 17.22 -11.77 5.96
C MET A 95 18.61 -12.37 5.75
N GLY A 96 19.07 -12.43 4.49
CA GLY A 96 20.39 -12.95 4.12
C GLY A 96 21.57 -12.06 4.54
N SER A 97 21.36 -10.75 4.72
CA SER A 97 22.37 -9.84 5.28
C SER A 97 22.49 -9.91 6.82
N ALA A 98 21.57 -10.62 7.49
CA ALA A 98 21.57 -10.79 8.95
C ALA A 98 22.21 -12.11 9.42
N LEU A 99 22.67 -12.95 8.48
CA LEU A 99 23.43 -14.19 8.71
C LEU A 99 24.92 -13.95 8.44
#